data_AF-A0AA42ZU26-F1
#
_entry.id   AF-A0AA42ZU26-F1
#
_cell.length_a   1.000
_cell.length_b   1.000
_cell.length_c   1.000
_cell.angle_alpha   90.00
_cell.angle_beta   90.00
_cell.angle_gamma   90.00
#
_symmetry.space_group_name_H-M   'P 1'
#
loop_
_entity.id
_entity.type
_entity.pdbx_description
1 polymer ?
#
loop_
_entity_poly.entity_id
_entity_poly.type
_entity_poly.pdbx_seq_one_letter_code
_entity_poly.pdbx_strand_id
1 'polypeptide(L)'
;EYMAKCAFEAGNFERAKEYAQELLGTAGRYVDDFSYGGALHHWNLVLGRLSLANGEIEEAKRYLLEAGRTPGGPALGSFGPSMTLAKELLELGEQDAVIAYFDLCARFWRSEGGRLAEWKSAVAAGEMPDFGTNLRY
;
A
#
# COMPACT_ATOMS: atom_id res chain seq x y z
N GLU A 1 -6.89 -33.10 7.80
CA GLU A 1 -5.61 -32.38 7.81
C GLU A 1 -5.10 -31.95 6.42
N TYR A 2 -5.60 -32.50 5.31
CA TYR A 2 -5.20 -32.07 3.96
C TYR A 2 -5.91 -30.79 3.46
N MET A 3 -7.06 -30.40 4.06
CA MET A 3 -7.82 -29.21 3.65
C MET A 3 -7.24 -27.88 4.13
N ALA A 4 -6.42 -27.88 5.19
CA ALA A 4 -5.77 -26.64 5.66
C ALA A 4 -4.66 -26.18 4.72
N LYS A 5 -4.04 -27.12 3.98
CA LYS A 5 -3.04 -26.79 2.94
C LYS A 5 -3.69 -26.18 1.69
N CYS A 6 -4.89 -26.64 1.32
CA CYS A 6 -5.66 -26.06 0.21
C CYS A 6 -6.31 -24.70 0.56
N ALA A 7 -6.45 -24.34 1.84
CA ALA A 7 -6.89 -22.99 2.23
C ALA A 7 -5.83 -21.90 1.95
N PHE A 8 -4.56 -22.31 1.76
CA PHE A 8 -3.49 -21.43 1.30
C PHE A 8 -3.45 -21.31 -0.24
N GLU A 9 -3.87 -22.36 -0.96
CA GLU A 9 -4.03 -22.35 -2.44
C GLU A 9 -5.33 -21.70 -2.90
N ALA A 10 -6.36 -21.66 -2.06
CA ALA A 10 -7.65 -21.01 -2.35
C ALA A 10 -7.57 -19.49 -2.16
N GLY A 11 -6.47 -18.87 -2.58
CA GLY A 11 -6.22 -17.45 -2.54
C GLY A 11 -7.51 -16.65 -2.58
N ASN A 12 -7.87 -16.08 -1.42
CA ASN A 12 -9.11 -15.32 -1.23
C ASN A 12 -9.03 -13.96 -1.96
N PHE A 13 -8.40 -13.95 -3.14
CA PHE A 13 -8.23 -12.91 -4.12
C PHE A 13 -9.60 -12.40 -4.57
N GLU A 14 -10.53 -13.31 -4.88
CA GLU A 14 -11.92 -12.95 -5.23
C GLU A 14 -12.62 -12.25 -4.07
N ARG A 15 -12.50 -12.72 -2.83
CA ARG A 15 -13.10 -12.02 -1.69
C ARG A 15 -12.42 -10.69 -1.39
N ALA A 16 -11.10 -10.58 -1.48
CA ALA A 16 -10.40 -9.31 -1.28
C ALA A 16 -10.76 -8.29 -2.37
N LYS A 17 -10.86 -8.75 -3.62
CA LYS A 17 -11.31 -7.97 -4.78
C LYS A 17 -12.78 -7.58 -4.66
N GLU A 18 -13.66 -8.49 -4.26
CA GLU A 18 -15.08 -8.21 -3.97
C GLU A 18 -15.24 -7.22 -2.82
N TYR A 19 -14.52 -7.41 -1.71
CA TYR A 19 -14.58 -6.53 -0.54
C TYR A 19 -14.15 -5.11 -0.90
N ALA A 20 -13.09 -5.01 -1.67
CA ALA A 20 -12.52 -3.74 -2.00
C ALA A 20 -13.25 -3.09 -3.22
N GLN A 21 -13.95 -3.87 -4.06
CA GLN A 21 -14.95 -3.41 -5.04
C GLN A 21 -16.25 -2.97 -4.37
N GLU A 22 -16.68 -3.62 -3.29
CA GLU A 22 -17.83 -3.22 -2.46
C GLU A 22 -17.54 -1.89 -1.76
N LEU A 23 -16.34 -1.73 -1.22
CA LEU A 23 -15.82 -0.45 -0.73
C LEU A 23 -15.86 0.64 -1.81
N LEU A 24 -15.43 0.33 -3.04
CA LEU A 24 -15.48 1.28 -4.17
C LEU A 24 -16.90 1.57 -4.68
N GLY A 25 -17.79 0.57 -4.71
CA GLY A 25 -19.20 0.73 -5.09
C GLY A 25 -19.98 1.56 -4.07
N THR A 26 -19.57 1.50 -2.80
CA THR A 26 -20.09 2.35 -1.73
C THR A 26 -19.49 3.75 -1.79
N ALA A 27 -18.18 3.87 -2.03
CA ALA A 27 -17.49 5.15 -2.19
C ALA A 27 -17.89 5.90 -3.47
N GLY A 28 -18.24 5.20 -4.54
CA GLY A 28 -18.72 5.77 -5.81
C GLY A 28 -20.08 6.48 -5.70
N ARG A 29 -20.82 6.26 -4.59
CA ARG A 29 -22.02 7.06 -4.25
C ARG A 29 -21.68 8.40 -3.59
N TYR A 30 -20.42 8.64 -3.24
CA TYR A 30 -19.93 9.85 -2.61
C TYR A 30 -18.58 10.24 -3.21
N VAL A 31 -18.57 10.60 -4.49
CA VAL A 31 -17.38 11.18 -5.16
C VAL A 31 -16.91 12.47 -4.47
N ASP A 32 -17.79 13.11 -3.70
CA ASP A 32 -17.51 14.26 -2.82
C ASP A 32 -17.07 13.87 -1.39
N ASP A 33 -16.97 12.58 -1.06
CA ASP A 33 -16.54 12.18 0.28
C ASP A 33 -15.02 12.25 0.43
N PHE A 34 -14.64 12.90 1.51
CA PHE A 34 -13.30 13.11 2.02
C PHE A 34 -12.46 11.81 2.13
N SER A 35 -13.08 10.63 2.02
CA SER A 35 -12.48 9.29 2.15
C SER A 35 -12.13 8.58 0.83
N TYR A 36 -12.57 9.07 -0.33
CA TYR A 36 -12.43 8.35 -1.62
C TYR A 36 -10.97 8.05 -1.99
N GLY A 37 -10.07 9.03 -1.88
CA GLY A 37 -8.66 8.81 -2.20
C GLY A 37 -7.95 7.88 -1.21
N GLY A 38 -8.44 7.79 0.04
CA GLY A 38 -7.99 6.83 1.03
C GLY A 38 -8.42 5.40 0.70
N ALA A 39 -9.67 5.22 0.25
CA ALA A 39 -10.17 3.92 -0.20
C ALA A 39 -9.41 3.42 -1.44
N LEU A 40 -9.15 4.30 -2.43
CA LEU A 40 -8.33 3.97 -3.59
C LEU A 40 -6.89 3.61 -3.22
N HIS A 41 -6.31 4.31 -2.24
CA HIS A 41 -4.96 4.02 -1.76
C HIS A 41 -4.91 2.60 -1.18
N HIS A 42 -5.84 2.28 -0.29
CA HIS A 42 -5.93 0.96 0.33
C HIS A 42 -6.20 -0.15 -0.69
N TRP A 43 -7.09 0.09 -1.67
CA TRP A 43 -7.37 -0.82 -2.78
C TRP A 43 -6.08 -1.22 -3.52
N ASN A 44 -5.29 -0.22 -3.90
CA ASN A 44 -4.03 -0.46 -4.60
C ASN A 44 -3.03 -1.21 -3.74
N LEU A 45 -2.92 -0.91 -2.44
CA LEU A 45 -2.06 -1.70 -1.55
C LEU A 45 -2.49 -3.16 -1.50
N VAL A 46 -3.78 -3.45 -1.37
CA VAL A 46 -4.28 -4.84 -1.36
C VAL A 46 -3.92 -5.53 -2.67
N LEU A 47 -4.21 -4.93 -3.82
CA LEU A 47 -3.86 -5.52 -5.11
C LEU A 47 -2.36 -5.76 -5.27
N GLY A 48 -1.52 -4.83 -4.84
CA GLY A 48 -0.07 -5.00 -4.93
C GLY A 48 0.45 -6.17 -4.09
N ARG A 49 -0.10 -6.37 -2.89
CA ARG A 49 0.25 -7.51 -2.03
C ARG A 49 -0.22 -8.84 -2.60
N LEU A 50 -1.39 -8.84 -3.24
CA LEU A 50 -1.90 -10.00 -3.96
C LEU A 50 -1.00 -10.36 -5.16
N SER A 51 -0.55 -9.36 -5.92
CA SER A 51 0.43 -9.55 -6.99
C SER A 51 1.76 -10.12 -6.46
N LEU A 52 2.28 -9.63 -5.32
CA LEU A 52 3.47 -10.23 -4.70
C LEU A 52 3.28 -11.70 -4.33
N ALA A 53 2.12 -12.06 -3.78
CA ALA A 53 1.81 -13.45 -3.44
C ALA A 53 1.82 -14.37 -4.67
N ASN A 54 1.56 -13.82 -5.87
CA ASN A 54 1.62 -14.53 -7.14
C ASN A 54 2.98 -14.44 -7.84
N GLY A 55 3.99 -13.79 -7.22
CA GLY A 55 5.30 -13.58 -7.82
C GLY A 55 5.35 -12.47 -8.88
N GLU A 56 4.28 -11.67 -8.99
CA GLU A 56 4.14 -10.58 -9.96
C GLU A 56 4.74 -9.27 -9.41
N ILE A 57 6.06 -9.23 -9.27
CA ILE A 57 6.78 -8.11 -8.63
C ILE A 57 6.54 -6.78 -9.35
N GLU A 58 6.53 -6.77 -10.69
CA GLU A 58 6.29 -5.55 -11.48
C GLU A 58 4.87 -4.98 -11.25
N GLU A 59 3.86 -5.85 -11.15
CA GLU A 59 2.49 -5.42 -10.87
C GLU A 59 2.36 -4.88 -9.44
N ALA A 60 3.04 -5.50 -8.47
CA ALA A 60 3.10 -4.99 -7.11
C ALA A 60 3.70 -3.59 -7.03
N LYS A 61 4.80 -3.33 -7.76
CA LYS A 61 5.38 -2.00 -7.88
C LYS A 61 4.41 -1.00 -8.51
N ARG A 62 3.74 -1.40 -9.60
CA ARG A 62 2.74 -0.55 -10.28
C ARG A 62 1.64 -0.13 -9.30
N TYR A 63 1.08 -1.08 -8.56
CA TYR A 63 0.04 -0.80 -7.58
C TYR A 63 0.54 0.06 -6.41
N LEU A 64 1.77 -0.14 -5.91
CA LEU A 64 2.35 0.74 -4.90
C LEU A 64 2.38 2.20 -5.40
N LEU A 65 2.84 2.42 -6.63
CA LEU A 65 2.89 3.77 -7.22
C LEU A 65 1.49 4.35 -7.48
N GLU A 66 0.51 3.53 -7.86
CA GLU A 66 -0.88 3.95 -8.00
C GLU A 66 -1.49 4.35 -6.66
N ALA A 67 -1.17 3.63 -5.57
CA ALA A 67 -1.56 4.03 -4.22
C ALA A 67 -0.99 5.43 -3.89
N GLY A 68 0.29 5.66 -4.16
CA GLY A 68 0.92 6.97 -3.93
C GLY A 68 0.31 8.11 -4.77
N ARG A 69 -0.24 7.81 -5.95
CA ARG A 69 -0.81 8.81 -6.86
C ARG A 69 -2.24 9.23 -6.51
N THR A 70 -2.88 8.59 -5.53
CA THR A 70 -4.24 8.98 -5.16
C THR A 70 -4.26 10.38 -4.53
N PRO A 71 -5.42 11.06 -4.53
CA PRO A 71 -5.58 12.33 -3.82
C PRO A 71 -5.31 12.25 -2.30
N GLY A 72 -5.14 11.05 -1.76
CA GLY A 72 -5.02 10.81 -0.33
C GLY A 72 -6.35 10.94 0.40
N GLY A 73 -6.28 11.31 1.67
CA GLY A 73 -7.44 11.54 2.51
C GLY A 73 -7.01 11.95 3.92
N PRO A 74 -7.93 12.26 4.83
CA PRO A 74 -7.63 12.80 6.16
C PRO A 74 -6.82 11.84 7.02
N ALA A 75 -7.19 10.56 6.96
CA ALA A 75 -6.47 9.50 7.66
C ALA A 75 -5.02 9.39 7.14
N LEU A 76 -4.85 9.37 5.81
CA LEU A 76 -3.52 9.34 5.17
C LEU A 76 -2.72 10.62 5.42
N GLY A 77 -3.41 11.76 5.52
CA GLY A 77 -2.79 13.04 5.81
C GLY A 77 -2.36 13.20 7.27
N SER A 78 -2.94 12.42 8.19
CA SER A 78 -2.69 12.45 9.62
C SER A 78 -1.82 11.27 10.09
N PHE A 79 -2.34 10.05 10.03
CA PHE A 79 -1.65 8.84 10.47
C PHE A 79 -0.61 8.36 9.44
N GLY A 80 -0.85 8.66 8.17
CA GLY A 80 -0.01 8.21 7.08
C GLY A 80 -0.54 6.94 6.41
N PRO A 81 0.08 6.56 5.29
CA PRO A 81 -0.24 5.33 4.61
C PRO A 81 0.34 4.11 5.35
N SER A 82 -0.25 2.94 5.10
CA SER A 82 0.41 1.68 5.45
C SER A 82 1.67 1.51 4.60
N MET A 83 2.75 1.04 5.23
CA MET A 83 4.04 0.73 4.60
C MET A 83 4.24 -0.77 4.37
N THR A 84 3.21 -1.60 4.58
CA THR A 84 3.34 -3.07 4.46
C THR A 84 3.79 -3.51 3.07
N LEU A 85 3.15 -3.02 2.00
CA LEU A 85 3.57 -3.35 0.63
C LEU A 85 4.97 -2.80 0.30
N ALA A 86 5.28 -1.60 0.78
CA ALA A 86 6.60 -1.00 0.60
C ALA A 86 7.69 -1.86 1.27
N LYS A 87 7.45 -2.34 2.50
CA LYS A 87 8.35 -3.24 3.21
C LYS A 87 8.53 -4.57 2.47
N GLU A 88 7.43 -5.19 2.02
CA GLU A 88 7.48 -6.46 1.28
C GLU A 88 8.26 -6.30 -0.04
N LEU A 89 8.15 -5.17 -0.74
CA LEU A 89 8.97 -4.85 -1.92
C LEU A 89 10.44 -4.62 -1.59
N LEU A 90 10.75 -3.95 -0.48
CA LEU A 90 12.14 -3.76 -0.02
C LEU A 90 12.81 -5.09 0.35
N GLU A 91 12.07 -6.04 0.92
CA GLU A 91 12.56 -7.40 1.22
C GLU A 91 12.96 -8.17 -0.05
N LEU A 92 12.39 -7.80 -1.20
CA LEU A 92 12.73 -8.32 -2.52
C LEU A 92 13.80 -7.49 -3.25
N GLY A 93 14.29 -6.40 -2.64
CA GLY A 93 15.30 -5.51 -3.21
C GLY A 93 14.76 -4.39 -4.11
N GLU A 94 13.44 -4.19 -4.16
CA GLU A 94 12.79 -3.22 -5.05
C GLU A 94 12.78 -1.80 -4.47
N GLN A 95 13.98 -1.20 -4.39
CA GLN A 95 14.19 0.09 -3.73
C GLN A 95 13.62 1.29 -4.49
N ASP A 96 13.82 1.34 -5.81
CA ASP A 96 13.46 2.51 -6.63
C ASP A 96 11.95 2.80 -6.58
N ALA A 97 11.12 1.76 -6.65
CA ALA A 97 9.67 1.90 -6.57
C ALA A 97 9.22 2.40 -5.19
N VAL A 98 9.89 1.99 -4.13
CA VAL A 98 9.57 2.39 -2.76
C VAL A 98 10.01 3.84 -2.49
N ILE A 99 11.18 4.25 -2.99
CA ILE A 99 11.63 5.65 -2.96
C ILE A 99 10.65 6.55 -3.72
N ALA A 100 10.23 6.16 -4.92
CA ALA A 100 9.26 6.90 -5.72
C ALA A 100 7.89 6.97 -5.03
N TYR A 101 7.48 5.90 -4.34
CA TYR A 101 6.26 5.91 -3.53
C TYR A 101 6.33 6.92 -2.39
N PHE A 102 7.47 7.05 -1.68
CA PHE A 102 7.64 8.06 -0.64
C PHE A 102 7.47 9.49 -1.17
N ASP A 103 8.01 9.78 -2.36
CA ASP A 103 7.81 11.08 -3.02
C ASP A 103 6.35 11.38 -3.32
N LEU A 104 5.61 10.36 -3.74
CA LEU A 104 4.18 10.49 -4.00
C LEU A 104 3.40 10.72 -2.69
N CYS A 105 3.74 9.99 -1.62
CA CYS A 105 3.11 10.16 -0.31
C CYS A 105 3.32 11.55 0.29
N ALA A 106 4.47 12.19 0.05
CA ALA A 106 4.76 13.55 0.54
C ALA A 106 3.74 14.61 0.08
N ARG A 107 2.96 14.32 -0.98
CA ARG A 107 1.91 15.20 -1.49
C ARG A 107 0.71 15.29 -0.57
N PHE A 108 0.37 14.19 0.12
CA PHE A 108 -0.80 14.10 0.98
C PHE A 108 -0.46 13.93 2.47
N TRP A 109 0.66 13.31 2.83
CA TRP A 109 1.03 13.09 4.23
C TRP A 109 1.89 14.24 4.78
N ARG A 110 1.22 15.31 5.21
CA ARG A 110 1.90 16.54 5.68
C ARG A 110 2.40 16.46 7.13
N SER A 111 1.83 15.57 7.94
CA SER A 111 2.25 15.29 9.33
C SER A 111 3.35 14.23 9.43
N GLU A 112 4.05 13.97 8.33
CA GLU A 112 5.08 12.92 8.24
C GLU A 112 6.29 13.19 9.15
N GLY A 113 6.57 14.46 9.46
CA GLY A 113 7.53 14.84 10.50
C GLY A 113 8.98 14.44 10.21
N GLY A 114 9.38 14.40 8.94
CA GLY A 114 10.73 14.00 8.50
C GLY A 114 10.89 12.51 8.18
N ARG A 115 9.92 11.66 8.55
CA ARG A 115 9.99 10.20 8.34
C ARG A 115 10.24 9.82 6.89
N LEU A 116 9.60 10.49 5.93
CA LEU A 116 9.78 10.15 4.51
C LEU A 116 11.21 10.41 4.06
N ALA A 117 11.86 11.48 4.53
CA ALA A 117 13.24 11.77 4.20
C ALA A 117 14.21 10.76 4.84
N GLU A 118 13.98 10.43 6.12
CA GLU A 118 14.76 9.42 6.85
C GLU A 118 14.65 8.04 6.18
N TRP A 119 13.43 7.61 5.86
CA TRP A 119 13.19 6.33 5.20
C TRP A 119 13.78 6.28 3.79
N LYS A 120 13.72 7.37 3.02
CA LYS A 120 14.40 7.45 1.72
C LYS A 120 15.91 7.27 1.86
N SER A 121 16.53 7.89 2.87
CA SER A 121 17.96 7.77 3.12
C SER A 121 18.37 6.34 3.50
N ALA A 122 17.59 5.68 4.37
CA ALA A 122 17.82 4.29 4.74
C ALA A 122 17.72 3.36 3.53
N VAL A 123 16.65 3.48 2.72
CA VAL A 123 16.47 2.66 1.52
C VAL A 123 17.62 2.85 0.53
N ALA A 124 18.05 4.10 0.29
CA ALA A 124 19.16 4.40 -0.62
C ALA A 124 20.50 3.84 -0.13
N ALA A 125 20.66 3.62 1.19
CA ALA A 125 21.83 2.96 1.78
C ALA A 125 21.73 1.42 1.76
N GLY A 126 20.64 0.85 1.25
CA GLY A 126 20.40 -0.59 1.31
C GLY A 126 19.84 -1.08 2.65
N GLU A 127 19.39 -0.18 3.51
CA GLU A 127 18.85 -0.48 4.82
C GLU A 127 17.32 -0.56 4.79
N MET A 128 16.75 -1.41 5.66
CA MET A 128 15.30 -1.46 5.87
C MET A 128 14.89 -0.35 6.85
N PRO A 129 14.03 0.60 6.46
CA PRO A 129 13.55 1.62 7.39
C PRO A 129 12.72 1.03 8.52
N ASP A 130 12.80 1.64 9.70
CA ASP A 130 11.82 1.37 10.76
C ASP A 130 10.52 2.12 10.46
N PHE A 131 9.55 1.40 9.89
CA PHE A 131 8.22 1.93 9.59
C PHE A 131 7.32 2.07 10.82
N GLY A 132 7.72 1.55 11.99
CA GLY A 132 7.00 1.73 13.25
C GLY A 132 5.50 1.39 13.18
N THR A 133 4.64 2.36 13.51
CA THR A 133 3.18 2.17 13.51
C THR A 133 2.59 2.04 12.10
N ASN A 134 3.31 2.45 11.05
CA ASN A 134 2.85 2.35 9.67
C ASN A 134 2.76 0.90 9.13
N LEU A 135 3.09 -0.10 9.96
CA LEU A 135 2.89 -1.52 9.68
C LEU A 135 1.69 -2.14 10.41
N ARG A 136 0.97 -1.37 11.25
CA ARG A 136 0.02 -1.93 12.24
C ARG A 136 -1.45 -1.54 12.05
N TYR A 137 -1.79 -0.81 10.99
CA TYR A 137 -3.18 -0.38 10.72
C TYR A 137 -3.99 -1.47 10.02
#